data_AF-A0A814XIB4-F1
#
_entry.id   AF-A0A814XIB4-F1
#
_cell.length_a   1.000
_cell.length_b   1.000
_cell.length_c   1.000
_cell.angle_alpha   90.00
_cell.angle_beta   90.00
_cell.angle_gamma   90.00
#
_symmetry.space_group_name_H-M   'P 1'
#
loop_
_entity.id
_entity.type
_entity.pdbx_description
1 polymer ?
#
loop_
_entity_poly.entity_id
_entity_poly.type
_entity_poly.pdbx_seq_one_letter_code
_entity_poly.pdbx_strand_id
1 'polypeptide(L)'
;MMKNLYYYSLTLALLTIINGRSLQENNNNNYIRSISRGSNALLCYGYCLYSMNITSSPPQIIVSKKSFTNVMKNLPFMDGYPPLEKIYPFSSNEWNELVSLFDSDKFKSLDDHVTDSYGGVTDWSEWIQIDWTNTSKKITFNILTIPGFESFINKLNEISNQHQLITSTEVTPSDE
;
A
#
# COMPACT_ATOMS: atom_id res chain seq x y z
N MET A 1 10.78 50.77 -52.59
CA MET A 1 10.30 50.42 -51.24
C MET A 1 9.69 49.03 -51.28
N MET A 2 10.38 47.97 -50.83
CA MET A 2 9.83 46.63 -50.50
C MET A 2 11.00 45.65 -50.25
N LYS A 3 11.76 45.81 -49.15
CA LYS A 3 12.79 44.82 -48.74
C LYS A 3 12.88 44.54 -47.23
N ASN A 4 11.94 45.04 -46.41
CA ASN A 4 12.04 44.95 -44.95
C ASN A 4 10.98 44.06 -44.26
N LEU A 5 10.15 43.31 -45.00
CA LEU A 5 9.13 42.45 -44.37
C LEU A 5 9.52 40.98 -44.19
N TYR A 6 10.62 40.51 -44.77
CA TYR A 6 11.01 39.09 -44.68
C TYR A 6 11.81 38.72 -43.43
N TYR A 7 12.33 39.70 -42.68
CA TYR A 7 13.17 39.43 -41.49
C TYR A 7 12.36 39.21 -40.21
N TYR A 8 11.08 39.61 -40.16
CA TYR A 8 10.26 39.51 -38.96
C TYR A 8 9.45 38.21 -38.84
N SER A 9 9.36 37.38 -39.88
CA SER A 9 8.68 36.07 -39.79
C SER A 9 9.62 34.92 -39.39
N LEU A 10 10.95 35.09 -39.53
CA LEU A 10 11.92 34.03 -39.23
C LEU A 10 12.30 33.97 -37.74
N THR A 11 12.17 35.07 -36.99
CA THR A 11 12.51 35.11 -35.56
C THR A 11 11.38 34.63 -34.66
N LEU A 12 10.13 34.57 -35.14
CA LEU A 12 9.01 34.03 -34.36
C LEU A 12 8.95 32.50 -34.37
N ALA A 13 9.52 31.84 -35.39
CA ALA A 13 9.57 30.38 -35.49
C ALA A 13 10.67 29.74 -34.60
N LEU A 14 11.65 30.52 -34.13
CA LEU A 14 12.73 30.04 -33.25
C LEU A 14 12.39 30.18 -31.75
N LEU A 15 11.37 30.96 -31.39
CA LEU A 15 10.92 31.12 -30.00
C LEU A 15 9.89 30.07 -29.55
N THR A 16 9.31 29.30 -30.46
CA THR A 16 8.44 28.16 -30.12
C THR A 16 9.21 26.87 -29.86
N ILE A 17 10.49 26.78 -30.24
CA ILE A 17 11.31 25.58 -30.04
C ILE A 17 11.90 25.51 -28.62
N ILE A 18 11.98 26.63 -27.88
CA ILE A 18 12.58 26.66 -26.53
C ILE A 18 11.56 26.35 -25.41
N ASN A 19 10.27 26.49 -25.67
CA ASN A 19 9.21 26.07 -24.73
C ASN A 19 8.63 24.68 -25.02
N GLY A 20 9.15 24.00 -26.05
CA GLY A 20 8.94 22.58 -26.30
C GLY A 20 9.82 21.70 -25.42
N ARG A 21 10.05 22.06 -24.14
CA ARG A 21 10.24 21.02 -23.13
C ARG A 21 8.90 20.32 -23.05
N SER A 22 8.75 19.35 -23.94
CA SER A 22 8.03 18.11 -23.69
C SER A 22 7.97 17.94 -22.18
N LEU A 23 6.78 18.20 -21.65
CA LEU A 23 6.26 17.44 -20.54
C LEU A 23 6.49 16.00 -20.96
N GLN A 24 7.64 15.48 -20.56
CA GLN A 24 7.80 14.08 -20.34
C GLN A 24 6.84 13.82 -19.17
N GLU A 25 5.56 13.69 -19.50
CA GLU A 25 4.69 12.72 -18.85
C GLU A 25 5.48 11.41 -18.93
N ASN A 26 6.38 11.24 -17.97
CA ASN A 26 6.76 9.92 -17.54
C ASN A 26 5.41 9.28 -17.20
N ASN A 27 4.95 8.43 -18.10
CA ASN A 27 3.94 7.42 -17.86
C ASN A 27 4.23 6.84 -16.47
N ASN A 28 3.53 7.34 -15.45
CA ASN A 28 3.67 6.97 -14.04
C ASN A 28 3.06 5.59 -13.80
N ASN A 29 3.46 4.62 -14.62
CA ASN A 29 3.05 3.23 -14.55
C ASN A 29 3.56 2.53 -13.28
N ASN A 30 4.36 3.22 -12.47
CA ASN A 30 4.98 2.73 -11.23
C ASN A 30 4.69 3.61 -10.00
N TYR A 31 3.66 4.47 -10.03
CA TYR A 31 3.24 5.18 -8.82
C TYR A 31 2.57 4.20 -7.84
N ILE A 32 3.00 4.22 -6.56
CA ILE A 32 2.39 3.43 -5.50
C ILE A 32 1.11 4.12 -5.04
N ARG A 33 -0.03 3.46 -5.20
CA ARG A 33 -1.35 3.92 -4.77
C ARG A 33 -1.67 3.51 -3.34
N SER A 34 -1.24 2.31 -2.96
CA SER A 34 -1.43 1.81 -1.61
C SER A 34 -0.35 0.84 -1.19
N ILE A 35 -0.12 0.82 0.13
CA ILE A 35 0.72 -0.14 0.82
C ILE A 35 -0.18 -0.81 1.85
N SER A 36 -0.44 -2.09 1.64
CA SER A 36 -1.20 -2.91 2.55
C SER A 36 -0.28 -3.87 3.28
N ARG A 37 -0.58 -4.15 4.53
CA ARG A 37 -0.02 -5.27 5.27
C ARG A 37 -1.09 -5.97 6.07
N GLY A 38 -0.80 -7.19 6.49
CA GLY A 38 -1.67 -7.87 7.42
C GLY A 38 -1.10 -9.17 7.90
N SER A 39 -1.91 -9.84 8.71
CA SER A 39 -1.61 -11.15 9.23
C SER A 39 -2.83 -12.05 9.18
N ASN A 40 -2.57 -13.34 9.09
CA ASN A 40 -3.56 -14.38 9.13
C ASN A 40 -3.13 -15.44 10.15
N ALA A 41 -3.92 -15.59 11.20
CA ALA A 41 -3.87 -16.72 12.11
C ALA A 41 -4.94 -17.75 11.69
N LEU A 42 -4.51 -18.94 11.24
CA LEU A 42 -5.42 -20.00 10.79
C LEU A 42 -6.11 -20.71 11.96
N LEU A 43 -5.49 -20.74 13.14
CA LEU A 43 -5.99 -21.42 14.34
C LEU A 43 -6.20 -20.42 15.50
N CYS A 44 -7.21 -19.56 15.39
CA CYS A 44 -7.58 -18.61 16.45
C CYS A 44 -9.08 -18.51 16.67
N TYR A 45 -9.42 -17.95 17.83
CA TYR A 45 -10.79 -17.59 18.22
C TYR A 45 -10.96 -16.08 18.17
N GLY A 46 -12.03 -15.59 17.52
CA GLY A 46 -12.32 -14.16 17.40
C GLY A 46 -11.73 -13.49 16.16
N TYR A 47 -11.09 -12.33 16.33
CA TYR A 47 -10.47 -11.57 15.23
C TYR A 47 -9.13 -12.19 14.80
N CYS A 48 -9.21 -13.01 13.77
CA CYS A 48 -8.10 -13.83 13.27
C CYS A 48 -7.32 -13.20 12.12
N LEU A 49 -7.95 -12.24 11.44
CA LEU A 49 -7.40 -11.55 10.29
C LEU A 49 -7.26 -10.08 10.66
N TYR A 50 -6.06 -9.57 10.50
CA TYR A 50 -5.76 -8.14 10.63
C TYR A 50 -5.21 -7.62 9.31
N SER A 51 -5.66 -6.44 8.90
CA SER A 51 -5.10 -5.73 7.77
C SER A 51 -5.02 -4.25 8.05
N MET A 52 -3.97 -3.62 7.53
CA MET A 52 -3.78 -2.18 7.49
C MET A 52 -3.48 -1.80 6.04
N ASN A 53 -4.29 -0.93 5.45
CA ASN A 53 -4.10 -0.39 4.12
C ASN A 53 -3.83 1.11 4.22
N ILE A 54 -2.66 1.54 3.73
CA ILE A 54 -2.27 2.94 3.67
C ILE A 54 -2.44 3.39 2.22
N THR A 55 -3.34 4.35 1.96
CA THR A 55 -3.59 4.87 0.61
C THR A 55 -2.85 6.18 0.37
N SER A 56 -2.56 6.52 -0.88
CA SER A 56 -1.80 7.71 -1.24
C SER A 56 -2.65 8.93 -1.57
N SER A 57 -3.93 8.74 -1.90
CA SER A 57 -4.85 9.81 -2.29
C SER A 57 -6.32 9.43 -2.00
N PRO A 58 -6.93 9.98 -0.93
CA PRO A 58 -6.27 10.76 0.12
C PRO A 58 -5.29 9.88 0.93
N PRO A 59 -4.23 10.48 1.50
CA PRO A 59 -3.42 9.82 2.52
C PRO A 59 -4.25 9.46 3.75
N GLN A 60 -4.46 8.16 3.98
CA GLN A 60 -5.18 7.64 5.14
C GLN A 60 -4.75 6.21 5.42
N ILE A 61 -4.96 5.78 6.67
CA ILE A 61 -4.77 4.40 7.11
C ILE A 61 -6.16 3.79 7.34
N ILE A 62 -6.47 2.70 6.66
CA ILE A 62 -7.66 1.89 6.89
C ILE A 62 -7.21 0.62 7.61
N VAL A 63 -7.64 0.45 8.85
CA VAL A 63 -7.33 -0.75 9.64
C VAL A 63 -8.59 -1.59 9.74
N SER A 64 -8.50 -2.89 9.45
CA SER A 64 -9.61 -3.82 9.51
C SER A 64 -9.26 -5.07 10.31
N LYS A 65 -10.23 -5.58 11.09
CA LYS A 65 -10.17 -6.86 11.81
C LYS A 65 -11.34 -7.73 11.38
N LYS A 66 -11.08 -8.99 11.03
CA LYS A 66 -12.13 -9.94 10.62
C LYS A 66 -11.94 -11.28 11.34
N SER A 67 -13.04 -11.95 11.67
CA SER A 67 -13.02 -13.35 12.07
C SER A 67 -12.77 -14.28 10.87
N PHE A 68 -12.31 -15.50 11.14
CA PHE A 68 -12.12 -16.53 10.11
C PHE A 68 -13.45 -16.98 9.49
N THR A 69 -14.55 -16.90 10.24
CA THR A 69 -15.90 -17.28 9.79
C THR A 69 -16.49 -16.34 8.73
N ASN A 70 -16.03 -15.10 8.65
CA ASN A 70 -16.39 -14.23 7.51
C ASN A 70 -15.78 -14.70 6.18
N VAL A 71 -14.77 -15.58 6.23
CA VAL A 71 -14.21 -16.28 5.06
C VAL A 71 -14.82 -17.69 4.90
N MET A 72 -15.24 -18.32 6.00
CA MET A 72 -15.90 -19.64 6.04
C MET A 72 -17.30 -19.56 6.68
N LYS A 73 -18.33 -19.33 5.86
CA LYS A 73 -19.70 -18.93 6.24
C LYS A 73 -20.55 -19.86 7.15
N ASN A 74 -20.02 -20.98 7.68
CA ASN A 74 -20.86 -22.07 8.22
C ASN A 74 -20.54 -22.54 9.66
N LEU A 75 -19.91 -21.73 10.52
CA LEU A 75 -19.62 -22.14 11.91
C LEU A 75 -20.44 -21.34 12.96
N PRO A 76 -21.32 -21.99 13.74
CA PRO A 76 -22.31 -21.33 14.62
C PRO A 76 -21.77 -20.79 15.96
N PHE A 77 -20.47 -20.90 16.24
CA PHE A 77 -19.89 -20.51 17.53
C PHE A 77 -19.23 -19.12 17.54
N MET A 78 -19.42 -18.29 16.49
CA MET A 78 -18.66 -17.05 16.31
C MET A 78 -19.51 -15.79 16.04
N ASP A 79 -20.81 -15.80 16.38
CA ASP A 79 -21.77 -14.68 16.26
C ASP A 79 -21.43 -13.41 17.10
N GLY A 80 -20.18 -13.28 17.59
CA GLY A 80 -19.72 -12.17 18.44
C GLY A 80 -18.57 -11.33 17.86
N TYR A 81 -18.13 -11.57 16.63
CA TYR A 81 -16.96 -10.90 16.02
C TYR A 81 -17.27 -10.31 14.63
N PRO A 82 -18.15 -9.29 14.53
CA PRO A 82 -18.44 -8.61 13.27
C PRO A 82 -17.17 -7.94 12.70
N PRO A 83 -17.01 -7.81 11.38
CA PRO A 83 -15.90 -7.05 10.81
C PRO A 83 -15.78 -5.67 11.46
N LEU A 84 -14.58 -5.33 11.92
CA LEU A 84 -14.29 -4.00 12.42
C LEU A 84 -13.42 -3.27 11.40
N GLU A 85 -13.72 -2.02 11.16
CA GLU A 85 -12.92 -1.14 10.32
C GLU A 85 -12.83 0.24 10.96
N LYS A 86 -11.67 0.86 10.86
CA LYS A 86 -11.44 2.24 11.32
C LYS A 86 -10.48 2.95 10.39
N ILE A 87 -10.81 4.21 10.10
CA ILE A 87 -10.01 5.09 9.25
C ILE A 87 -9.29 6.09 10.14
N TYR A 88 -7.98 6.23 9.92
CA TYR A 88 -7.14 7.20 10.59
C TYR A 88 -6.54 8.17 9.57
N PRO A 89 -6.43 9.45 9.91
CA PRO A 89 -5.74 10.41 9.07
C PRO A 89 -4.27 9.99 8.95
N PHE A 90 -3.70 10.19 7.76
CA PHE A 90 -2.28 10.00 7.52
C PHE A 90 -1.78 11.23 6.76
N SER A 91 -0.64 11.78 7.12
CA SER A 91 -0.15 12.97 6.42
C SER A 91 0.57 12.58 5.12
N SER A 92 0.56 13.49 4.15
CA SER A 92 1.38 13.34 2.93
C SER A 92 2.88 13.22 3.26
N ASN A 93 3.34 13.82 4.36
CA ASN A 93 4.73 13.73 4.80
C ASN A 93 5.06 12.32 5.28
N GLU A 94 4.21 11.71 6.12
CA GLU A 94 4.38 10.33 6.56
C GLU A 94 4.28 9.34 5.40
N TRP A 95 3.40 9.60 4.42
CA TRP A 95 3.33 8.84 3.17
C TRP A 95 4.65 8.89 2.40
N ASN A 96 5.19 10.08 2.17
CA ASN A 96 6.45 10.25 1.45
C ASN A 96 7.63 9.62 2.19
N GLU A 97 7.68 9.74 3.52
CA GLU A 97 8.69 9.08 4.35
C GLU A 97 8.60 7.55 4.18
N LEU A 98 7.41 6.97 4.32
CA LEU A 98 7.21 5.53 4.15
C LEU A 98 7.64 5.04 2.76
N VAL A 99 7.21 5.73 1.69
CA VAL A 99 7.56 5.36 0.31
C VAL A 99 9.06 5.51 0.05
N SER A 100 9.74 6.47 0.67
CA SER A 100 11.19 6.66 0.50
C SER A 100 12.02 5.49 1.01
N LEU A 101 11.48 4.69 1.94
CA LEU A 101 12.12 3.49 2.48
C LEU A 101 11.95 2.26 1.57
N PHE A 102 11.07 2.35 0.56
CA PHE A 102 10.65 1.21 -0.24
C PHE A 102 11.45 1.12 -1.55
N ASP A 103 12.19 0.02 -1.71
CA ASP A 103 12.85 -0.34 -2.97
C ASP A 103 11.90 -1.16 -3.85
N SER A 104 11.27 -0.49 -4.82
CA SER A 104 10.29 -1.09 -5.74
C SER A 104 10.88 -2.21 -6.59
N ASP A 105 12.10 -2.04 -7.11
CA ASP A 105 12.67 -3.01 -8.05
C ASP A 105 13.07 -4.28 -7.31
N LYS A 106 13.69 -4.12 -6.14
CA LYS A 106 14.00 -5.24 -5.26
C LYS A 106 12.73 -5.97 -4.81
N PHE A 107 11.66 -5.25 -4.47
CA PHE A 107 10.42 -5.89 -3.98
C PHE A 107 9.74 -6.69 -5.08
N LYS A 108 9.72 -6.16 -6.32
CA LYS A 108 9.18 -6.85 -7.49
C LYS A 108 9.93 -8.15 -7.79
N SER A 109 11.24 -8.19 -7.50
CA SER A 109 12.09 -9.37 -7.70
C SER A 109 11.94 -10.47 -6.64
N LEU A 110 11.29 -10.19 -5.51
CA LEU A 110 11.05 -11.20 -4.47
C LEU A 110 10.08 -12.28 -4.98
N ASP A 111 10.25 -13.51 -4.51
CA ASP A 111 9.24 -14.55 -4.66
C ASP A 111 7.98 -14.19 -3.85
N ASP A 112 6.81 -14.57 -4.34
CA ASP A 112 5.52 -14.30 -3.70
C ASP A 112 5.40 -14.91 -2.30
N HIS A 113 6.23 -15.92 -2.00
CA HIS A 113 6.33 -16.57 -0.70
C HIS A 113 7.78 -16.56 -0.20
N VAL A 114 8.01 -15.94 0.97
CA VAL A 114 9.32 -15.93 1.64
C VAL A 114 9.19 -16.68 2.97
N THR A 115 9.56 -17.96 2.98
CA THR A 115 9.53 -18.80 4.18
C THR A 115 10.93 -18.94 4.78
N ASP A 116 11.01 -19.27 6.08
CA ASP A 116 12.28 -19.79 6.59
C ASP A 116 12.60 -21.15 5.94
N SER A 117 13.87 -21.53 6.02
CA SER A 117 14.39 -22.80 5.53
C SER A 117 13.87 -24.02 6.31
N TYR A 118 13.06 -23.83 7.35
CA TYR A 118 12.55 -24.90 8.21
C TYR A 118 11.20 -25.45 7.77
N GLY A 119 10.61 -24.96 6.68
CA GLY A 119 9.49 -25.62 5.98
C GLY A 119 8.26 -25.86 6.84
N GLY A 120 8.16 -25.17 7.99
CA GLY A 120 7.00 -25.24 8.85
C GLY A 120 5.88 -24.43 8.22
N VAL A 121 4.77 -25.09 7.89
CA VAL A 121 3.50 -24.40 7.71
C VAL A 121 3.13 -23.85 9.09
N THR A 122 3.54 -22.62 9.39
CA THR A 122 3.16 -21.96 10.62
C THR A 122 1.69 -21.56 10.51
N ASP A 123 0.93 -21.75 11.59
CA ASP A 123 -0.48 -21.32 11.68
C ASP A 123 -0.64 -19.78 11.66
N TRP A 124 0.46 -19.05 11.55
CA TRP A 124 0.56 -17.61 11.41
C TRP A 124 1.33 -17.27 10.14
N SER A 125 0.78 -16.37 9.33
CA SER A 125 1.48 -15.76 8.19
C SER A 125 1.28 -14.26 8.20
N GLU A 126 2.33 -13.53 7.85
CA GLU A 126 2.25 -12.10 7.57
C GLU A 126 2.31 -11.87 6.06
N TRP A 127 1.82 -10.72 5.63
CA TRP A 127 1.91 -10.33 4.24
C TRP A 127 2.04 -8.82 4.09
N ILE A 128 2.69 -8.42 3.00
CA ILE A 128 2.76 -7.03 2.51
C ILE A 128 2.32 -7.06 1.05
N GLN A 129 1.44 -6.13 0.68
CA GLN A 129 0.99 -5.91 -0.68
C GLN A 129 1.25 -4.46 -1.07
N ILE A 130 1.81 -4.28 -2.26
CA ILE A 130 2.05 -2.98 -2.86
C ILE A 130 1.17 -2.90 -4.09
N ASP A 131 0.30 -1.90 -4.13
CA ASP A 131 -0.53 -1.63 -5.29
C ASP A 131 0.05 -0.42 -6.02
N TRP A 132 0.57 -0.66 -7.22
CA TRP A 132 0.91 0.39 -8.15
C TRP A 132 -0.33 0.76 -8.98
N THR A 133 -0.19 1.77 -9.84
CA THR A 133 -1.26 2.21 -10.75
C THR A 133 -1.83 1.06 -11.59
N ASN A 134 -0.97 0.17 -12.10
CA ASN A 134 -1.35 -0.83 -13.11
C ASN A 134 -1.20 -2.29 -12.64
N THR A 135 -0.61 -2.51 -11.49
CA THR A 135 -0.27 -3.86 -11.01
C THR A 135 -0.22 -3.87 -9.50
N SER A 136 -0.30 -5.05 -8.92
CA SER A 136 -0.07 -5.27 -7.50
C SER A 136 0.85 -6.46 -7.31
N LYS A 137 1.60 -6.45 -6.23
CA LYS A 137 2.40 -7.59 -5.79
C LYS A 137 2.19 -7.79 -4.31
N LYS A 138 1.90 -9.03 -3.94
CA LYS A 138 1.72 -9.45 -2.55
C LYS A 138 2.80 -10.47 -2.22
N ILE A 139 3.52 -10.22 -1.15
CA ILE A 139 4.49 -11.15 -0.56
C ILE A 139 3.91 -11.66 0.74
N THR A 140 3.86 -12.98 0.90
CA THR A 140 3.55 -13.64 2.17
C THR A 140 4.83 -14.18 2.78
N PHE A 141 5.00 -13.96 4.08
CA PHE A 141 6.20 -14.36 4.78
C PHE A 141 5.91 -14.87 6.20
N ASN A 142 6.73 -15.81 6.64
CA ASN A 142 6.68 -16.41 7.98
C ASN A 142 7.96 -16.12 8.79
N ILE A 143 8.78 -15.20 8.31
CA ILE A 143 10.03 -14.74 8.95
C ILE A 143 9.85 -13.37 9.58
N LEU A 144 10.63 -13.05 10.61
CA LEU A 144 10.51 -11.77 11.34
C LEU A 144 10.75 -10.54 10.44
N THR A 145 11.50 -10.68 9.35
CA THR A 145 11.91 -9.58 8.45
C THR A 145 12.19 -10.07 7.04
N ILE A 146 11.92 -9.27 6.01
CA ILE A 146 12.35 -9.53 4.63
C ILE A 146 13.73 -8.87 4.41
N PRO A 147 14.79 -9.62 4.01
CA PRO A 147 16.13 -9.08 3.85
C PRO A 147 16.22 -7.84 2.94
N GLY A 148 16.75 -6.76 3.52
CA GLY A 148 16.90 -5.43 2.91
C GLY A 148 15.60 -4.66 2.73
N PHE A 149 14.55 -5.00 3.48
CA PHE A 149 13.34 -4.19 3.69
C PHE A 149 13.14 -3.88 5.19
N GLU A 150 14.15 -4.05 6.03
CA GLU A 150 14.03 -3.95 7.49
C GLU A 150 13.51 -2.58 7.92
N SER A 151 14.06 -1.48 7.39
CA SER A 151 13.60 -0.13 7.70
C SER A 151 12.16 0.12 7.28
N PHE A 152 11.77 -0.37 6.10
CA PHE A 152 10.40 -0.26 5.60
C PHE A 152 9.41 -1.04 6.48
N ILE A 153 9.74 -2.29 6.81
CA ILE A 153 8.93 -3.15 7.69
C ILE A 153 8.84 -2.55 9.10
N ASN A 154 9.94 -2.02 9.63
CA ASN A 154 9.95 -1.38 10.94
C ASN A 154 9.03 -0.15 10.98
N LYS A 155 9.03 0.69 9.93
CA LYS A 155 8.09 1.81 9.82
C LYS A 155 6.64 1.34 9.73
N LEU A 156 6.36 0.29 8.96
CA LEU A 156 5.03 -0.32 8.92
C LEU A 156 4.59 -0.92 10.27
N ASN A 157 5.52 -1.44 11.06
CA ASN A 157 5.27 -1.92 12.43
C ASN A 157 4.97 -0.78 13.39
N GLU A 158 5.72 0.31 13.31
CA GLU A 158 5.46 1.53 14.08
C GLU A 158 4.04 2.06 13.81
N ILE A 159 3.69 2.24 12.53
CA ILE A 159 2.35 2.71 12.12
C ILE A 159 1.28 1.74 12.61
N SER A 160 1.48 0.42 12.43
CA SER A 160 0.49 -0.57 12.88
C SER A 160 0.28 -0.50 14.40
N ASN A 161 1.34 -0.46 15.20
CA ASN A 161 1.26 -0.43 16.67
C ASN A 161 0.52 0.82 17.19
N GLN A 162 0.62 1.95 16.48
CA GLN A 162 -0.14 3.16 16.80
C GLN A 162 -1.64 3.02 16.53
N HIS A 163 -2.05 2.12 15.63
CA HIS A 163 -3.42 2.03 15.09
C HIS A 163 -4.09 0.66 15.30
N GLN A 164 -3.52 -0.23 16.11
CA GLN A 164 -4.04 -1.58 16.38
C GLN A 164 -5.27 -1.62 17.32
N LEU A 165 -5.51 -0.53 18.05
CA LEU A 165 -6.62 -0.42 18.99
C LEU A 165 -7.92 -0.07 18.26
N ILE A 166 -8.57 -1.11 17.72
CA ILE A 166 -9.98 -1.08 17.33
C ILE A 166 -10.74 -2.01 18.27
N THR A 167 -11.73 -1.46 18.96
CA THR A 167 -12.65 -2.16 19.85
C THR A 167 -14.05 -2.16 19.24
N SER A 168 -14.88 -3.15 19.58
CA SER A 168 -16.25 -3.27 19.06
C SER A 168 -17.17 -2.12 19.49
N THR A 169 -16.79 -1.35 20.51
CA THR A 169 -17.53 -0.18 21.00
C THR A 169 -17.28 1.10 20.20
N GLU A 170 -16.27 1.11 19.32
CA GLU A 170 -15.85 2.30 18.57
C GLU A 170 -16.27 2.28 17.10
N VAL A 171 -16.98 1.24 16.66
CA VAL A 171 -17.36 1.07 15.25
C VAL A 171 -18.73 1.70 15.02
N THR A 172 -18.76 2.77 14.23
CA THR A 172 -19.99 3.22 13.56
C THR A 172 -20.44 2.12 12.59
N PRO A 173 -21.72 1.71 12.61
CA PRO A 173 -22.23 0.78 11.62
C PRO A 173 -21.88 1.28 10.23
N SER A 174 -21.25 0.45 9.41
CA SER A 174 -21.17 0.74 7.98
C SER A 174 -22.58 0.56 7.44
N ASP A 175 -23.23 1.65 7.05
CA ASP A 175 -24.51 1.60 6.35
C ASP A 175 -24.30 0.86 5.02
N GLU A 176 -24.74 -0.40 4.96
CA GLU A 176 -24.99 -1.15 3.71
C GLU A 176 -26.29 -0.66 3.04
#